data_AF-A0A0Q2Y0Y2-F1
#
_entry.id   AF-A0A0Q2Y0Y2-F1
#
_cell.length_a   1.000
_cell.length_b   1.000
_cell.length_c   1.000
_cell.angle_alpha   90.00
_cell.angle_beta   90.00
_cell.angle_gamma   90.00
#
_symmetry.space_group_name_H-M   'P 1'
#
loop_
_entity.id
_entity.type
_entity.pdbx_description
1 polymer ?
#
loop_
_entity_poly.entity_id
_entity_poly.type
_entity_poly.pdbx_seq_one_letter_code
_entity_poly.pdbx_strand_id
1 'polypeptide(L)'
;MTLTIDTGDTGGSKGPWMSWTSNGSAMKGFKPKSWVLRGKDANDEKFEHVIPAFENGCVMDLDTLQLGWMKDGATGQAPEKRWNPSISQATPRPDDSKKQSGAYAWSAALSVRCAIGGGQAATWEQAAFGAYDAFSKLSKQIAAEWAEKSENGRLLPLVKQTGVESQTLQSGTSNKPVLTVVQWVPRPDCLKDDAPVIATAQAETTTPAAATASAAPADTRIPEDAEF
;
A
#
# COMPACT_ATOMS: atom_id res chain seq x y z
N MET A 1 -10.36 -38.05 -5.91
CA MET A 1 -10.47 -36.60 -6.15
C MET A 1 -10.70 -35.95 -4.81
N THR A 2 -9.67 -35.31 -4.28
CA THR A 2 -9.67 -34.74 -2.92
C THR A 2 -10.13 -33.30 -3.02
N LEU A 3 -11.18 -32.95 -2.28
CA LEU A 3 -11.67 -31.58 -2.13
C LEU A 3 -10.64 -30.80 -1.30
N THR A 4 -9.85 -29.96 -1.95
CA THR A 4 -8.98 -28.99 -1.28
C THR A 4 -9.82 -27.76 -0.96
N ILE A 5 -10.01 -27.47 0.33
CA ILE A 5 -10.61 -26.21 0.78
C ILE A 5 -9.51 -25.16 0.72
N ASP A 6 -9.61 -24.27 -0.26
CA ASP A 6 -8.80 -23.05 -0.36
C ASP A 6 -9.20 -22.10 0.77
N THR A 7 -8.30 -21.88 1.73
CA THR A 7 -8.52 -21.01 2.89
C THR A 7 -8.13 -19.56 2.63
N GLY A 8 -7.99 -19.13 1.37
CA GLY A 8 -7.84 -17.72 1.02
C GLY A 8 -6.40 -17.20 1.03
N ASP A 9 -5.42 -18.06 0.74
CA ASP A 9 -4.00 -17.68 0.69
C ASP A 9 -3.59 -16.96 -0.62
N THR A 10 -4.52 -16.80 -1.56
CA THR A 10 -4.27 -16.23 -2.90
C THR A 10 -4.57 -14.73 -3.02
N GLY A 11 -4.98 -14.06 -1.93
CA GLY A 11 -5.31 -12.62 -1.93
C GLY A 11 -4.61 -11.77 -0.86
N GLY A 12 -3.68 -12.36 -0.09
CA GLY A 12 -2.96 -11.70 0.99
C GLY A 12 -1.64 -11.04 0.55
N SER A 13 -1.21 -10.02 1.28
CA SER A 13 0.13 -9.44 1.12
C SER A 13 1.22 -10.49 1.44
N LYS A 14 2.34 -10.50 0.70
CA LYS A 14 3.38 -11.53 0.80
C LYS A 14 4.22 -11.37 2.07
N GLY A 15 4.44 -12.47 2.81
CA GLY A 15 5.37 -12.49 3.95
C GLY A 15 6.86 -12.37 3.52
N PRO A 16 7.78 -12.22 4.49
CA PRO A 16 7.52 -11.89 5.89
C PRO A 16 6.89 -10.49 6.03
N TRP A 17 6.18 -10.25 7.13
CA TRP A 17 5.48 -9.00 7.41
C TRP A 17 6.23 -8.19 8.45
N MET A 18 6.40 -6.91 8.17
CA MET A 18 6.97 -5.94 9.06
C MET A 18 5.90 -4.98 9.59
N SER A 19 6.00 -4.59 10.86
CA SER A 19 5.14 -3.56 11.44
C SER A 19 5.88 -2.74 12.50
N TRP A 20 5.47 -1.50 12.68
CA TRP A 20 5.88 -0.67 13.81
C TRP A 20 5.12 -1.03 15.08
N THR A 21 5.84 -1.15 16.20
CA THR A 21 5.26 -1.23 17.55
C THR A 21 5.53 0.05 18.33
N SER A 22 4.46 0.83 18.54
CA SER A 22 4.52 2.09 19.30
C SER A 22 4.98 1.85 20.74
N ASN A 23 4.29 0.94 21.44
CA ASN A 23 4.42 0.76 22.89
C ASN A 23 5.06 -0.60 23.25
N GLY A 24 5.53 -1.35 22.26
CA GLY A 24 6.13 -2.66 22.48
C GLY A 24 5.08 -3.73 22.79
N SER A 25 5.53 -4.84 23.34
CA SER A 25 4.68 -5.89 23.87
C SER A 25 5.42 -6.62 24.99
N ALA A 26 4.91 -6.52 26.22
CA ALA A 26 5.50 -7.21 27.36
C ALA A 26 5.43 -8.75 27.19
N MET A 27 4.30 -9.25 26.67
CA MET A 27 4.10 -10.68 26.42
C MET A 27 5.07 -11.23 25.37
N LYS A 28 5.43 -10.41 24.37
CA LYS A 28 6.28 -10.83 23.26
C LYS A 28 7.74 -10.34 23.39
N GLY A 29 8.06 -9.58 24.44
CA GLY A 29 9.39 -9.01 24.65
C GLY A 29 9.78 -7.88 23.67
N PHE A 30 8.85 -7.31 22.89
CA PHE A 30 9.19 -6.22 21.99
C PHE A 30 9.36 -4.92 22.75
N LYS A 31 10.50 -4.28 22.56
CA LYS A 31 10.74 -2.93 23.06
C LYS A 31 9.78 -1.94 22.36
N PRO A 32 9.34 -0.89 23.06
CA PRO A 32 8.65 0.23 22.42
C PRO A 32 9.48 0.82 21.28
N LYS A 33 8.82 1.56 20.38
CA LYS A 33 9.48 2.34 19.31
C LYS A 33 10.36 1.48 18.40
N SER A 34 9.87 0.29 18.03
CA SER A 34 10.64 -0.71 17.29
C SER A 34 9.88 -1.22 16.06
N TRP A 35 10.61 -1.72 15.07
CA TRP A 35 10.04 -2.48 13.95
C TRP A 35 10.15 -3.97 14.25
N VAL A 36 9.07 -4.71 14.01
CA VAL A 36 9.00 -6.15 14.23
C VAL A 36 8.78 -6.84 12.90
N LEU A 37 9.57 -7.86 12.62
CA LEU A 37 9.40 -8.77 11.49
C LEU A 37 8.74 -10.06 11.96
N ARG A 38 7.74 -10.51 11.22
CA ARG A 38 6.98 -11.74 11.45
C ARG A 38 6.99 -12.58 10.19
N GLY A 39 7.13 -13.89 10.35
CA GLY A 39 7.03 -14.78 9.22
C GLY A 39 7.12 -16.23 9.63
N LYS A 40 7.35 -17.06 8.63
CA LYS A 40 7.71 -18.47 8.78
C LYS A 40 9.07 -18.66 8.12
N ASP A 41 9.93 -19.46 8.73
CA ASP A 41 11.21 -19.83 8.13
C ASP A 41 11.05 -20.97 7.12
N ALA A 42 12.17 -21.49 6.61
CA ALA A 42 12.17 -22.58 5.64
C ALA A 42 11.58 -23.90 6.17
N ASN A 43 11.45 -24.05 7.49
CA ASN A 43 10.88 -25.22 8.16
C ASN A 43 9.41 -25.01 8.55
N ASP A 44 8.77 -23.96 8.05
CA ASP A 44 7.42 -23.50 8.44
C ASP A 44 7.30 -23.05 9.91
N GLU A 45 8.42 -22.83 10.59
CA GLU A 45 8.44 -22.39 11.98
C GLU A 45 8.21 -20.87 12.06
N LYS A 46 7.26 -20.47 12.90
CA LYS A 46 6.91 -19.05 13.07
C LYS A 46 8.04 -18.33 13.79
N PHE A 47 8.49 -17.22 13.22
CA PHE A 47 9.41 -16.31 13.88
C PHE A 47 8.78 -14.92 14.06
N GLU A 48 9.24 -14.24 15.10
CA GLU A 48 8.89 -12.85 15.36
C GLU A 48 10.02 -12.18 16.14
N HIS A 49 10.66 -11.15 15.57
CA HIS A 49 11.78 -10.45 16.21
C HIS A 49 11.89 -8.98 15.77
N VAL A 50 12.60 -8.18 16.55
CA VAL A 50 12.85 -6.75 16.24
C VAL A 50 13.91 -6.64 15.15
N ILE A 51 13.70 -5.76 14.17
CA ILE A 51 14.65 -5.48 13.08
C ILE A 51 14.92 -3.97 12.94
N PRO A 52 16.11 -3.57 12.45
CA PRO A 52 16.47 -2.16 12.20
C PRO A 52 16.03 -1.70 10.79
N ALA A 53 14.81 -2.01 10.37
CA ALA A 53 14.39 -1.94 8.96
C ALA A 53 14.63 -0.61 8.25
N PHE A 54 14.45 0.50 8.96
CA PHE A 54 14.59 1.85 8.42
C PHE A 54 15.85 2.58 8.94
N GLU A 55 16.69 1.93 9.75
CA GLU A 55 17.91 2.56 10.30
C GLU A 55 18.96 2.75 9.21
N ASN A 56 19.19 1.70 8.42
CA ASN A 56 20.14 1.72 7.29
C ASN A 56 19.50 2.16 5.97
N GLY A 57 18.18 2.21 5.90
CA GLY A 57 17.42 2.55 4.71
C GLY A 57 16.58 1.38 4.21
N CYS A 58 15.32 1.69 3.87
CA CYS A 58 14.31 0.75 3.40
C CYS A 58 13.79 1.24 2.05
N VAL A 59 13.88 0.45 0.99
CA VAL A 59 13.31 0.82 -0.32
C VAL A 59 11.86 0.40 -0.34
N MET A 60 10.94 1.33 -0.62
CA MET A 60 9.51 1.04 -0.68
C MET A 60 9.05 0.87 -2.12
N ASP A 61 8.41 -0.25 -2.43
CA ASP A 61 7.86 -0.51 -3.76
C ASP A 61 6.45 0.05 -3.90
N LEU A 62 6.33 1.25 -4.46
CA LEU A 62 5.05 1.94 -4.57
C LEU A 62 4.06 1.23 -5.52
N ASP A 63 4.54 0.36 -6.42
CA ASP A 63 3.68 -0.48 -7.28
C ASP A 63 2.97 -1.59 -6.49
N THR A 64 3.36 -1.81 -5.24
CA THR A 64 2.70 -2.77 -4.34
C THR A 64 1.86 -2.08 -3.27
N LEU A 65 1.80 -0.73 -3.29
CA LEU A 65 1.11 0.04 -2.26
C LEU A 65 -0.40 -0.16 -2.35
N GLN A 66 -0.98 -0.62 -1.25
CA GLN A 66 -2.41 -0.70 -1.02
C GLN A 66 -2.77 0.15 0.20
N LEU A 67 -3.85 0.92 0.05
CA LEU A 67 -4.42 1.73 1.12
C LEU A 67 -5.87 1.33 1.33
N GLY A 68 -6.38 1.44 2.55
CA GLY A 68 -7.77 1.10 2.83
C GLY A 68 -8.06 1.00 4.31
N TRP A 69 -8.84 -0.01 4.68
CA TRP A 69 -9.35 -0.22 6.02
C TRP A 69 -9.06 -1.63 6.50
N MET A 70 -8.72 -1.76 7.78
CA MET A 70 -8.56 -3.05 8.44
C MET A 70 -9.29 -3.07 9.78
N LYS A 71 -9.89 -4.20 10.10
CA LYS A 71 -10.58 -4.46 11.37
C LYS A 71 -10.01 -5.73 11.97
N ASP A 72 -9.76 -5.71 13.28
CA ASP A 72 -9.26 -6.89 13.99
C ASP A 72 -10.25 -8.05 13.85
N GLY A 73 -9.73 -9.24 13.53
CA GLY A 73 -10.52 -10.46 13.54
C GLY A 73 -10.86 -10.89 14.98
N ALA A 74 -11.81 -11.80 15.11
CA ALA A 74 -12.00 -12.52 16.37
C ALA A 74 -10.73 -13.30 16.76
N THR A 75 -10.59 -13.70 18.03
CA THR A 75 -9.44 -14.50 18.48
C THR A 75 -9.22 -15.72 17.59
N GLY A 76 -8.03 -15.85 17.00
CA GLY A 76 -7.68 -16.94 16.09
C GLY A 76 -8.10 -16.71 14.62
N GLN A 77 -8.75 -15.60 14.30
CA GLN A 77 -9.12 -15.21 12.94
C GLN A 77 -8.20 -14.10 12.41
N ALA A 78 -7.97 -14.11 11.11
CA ALA A 78 -7.22 -13.06 10.44
C ALA A 78 -8.00 -11.72 10.49
N PRO A 79 -7.30 -10.57 10.45
CA PRO A 79 -7.94 -9.28 10.30
C PRO A 79 -8.76 -9.18 9.00
N GLU A 80 -9.93 -8.54 9.07
CA GLU A 80 -10.71 -8.19 7.87
C GLU A 80 -10.05 -7.00 7.18
N LYS A 81 -9.89 -7.06 5.85
CA LYS A 81 -9.25 -6.03 5.04
C LYS A 81 -10.19 -5.55 3.95
N ARG A 82 -10.26 -4.24 3.74
CA ARG A 82 -10.98 -3.60 2.63
C ARG A 82 -10.08 -2.55 1.99
N TRP A 83 -9.46 -2.93 0.89
CA TRP A 83 -8.59 -2.03 0.14
C TRP A 83 -9.39 -1.08 -0.73
N ASN A 84 -8.85 0.11 -0.92
CA ASN A 84 -9.35 1.08 -1.88
C ASN A 84 -9.18 0.54 -3.31
N PRO A 85 -10.02 0.97 -4.27
CA PRO A 85 -9.84 0.62 -5.68
C PRO A 85 -8.50 1.10 -6.25
N SER A 86 -8.00 2.22 -5.76
CA SER A 86 -6.66 2.73 -6.08
C SER A 86 -6.09 3.55 -4.92
N ILE A 87 -4.77 3.83 -4.98
CA ILE A 87 -4.10 4.71 -4.01
C ILE A 87 -4.57 6.17 -4.08
N SER A 88 -5.21 6.58 -5.19
CA SER A 88 -5.76 7.93 -5.40
C SER A 88 -7.26 8.03 -5.07
N GLN A 89 -7.92 6.92 -4.72
CA GLN A 89 -9.36 6.87 -4.47
C GLN A 89 -9.65 6.37 -3.06
N ALA A 90 -9.67 7.29 -2.09
CA ALA A 90 -10.02 6.95 -0.71
C ALA A 90 -11.51 6.55 -0.60
N THR A 91 -11.78 5.42 0.04
CA THR A 91 -13.14 4.98 0.35
C THR A 91 -13.56 5.43 1.76
N PRO A 92 -14.86 5.69 2.00
CA PRO A 92 -15.35 5.96 3.34
C PRO A 92 -15.09 4.77 4.27
N ARG A 93 -15.00 5.03 5.58
CA ARG A 93 -14.92 3.95 6.57
C ARG A 93 -16.11 2.99 6.37
N PRO A 94 -15.88 1.66 6.39
CA PRO A 94 -16.95 0.70 6.12
C PRO A 94 -18.16 0.83 7.04
N ASP A 95 -17.92 1.06 8.34
CA ASP A 95 -18.94 1.33 9.34
C ASP A 95 -18.34 2.06 10.56
N ASP A 96 -19.20 2.59 11.44
CA ASP A 96 -18.79 3.32 12.65
C ASP A 96 -18.73 2.45 13.92
N SER A 97 -18.65 1.11 13.78
CA SER A 97 -18.50 0.22 14.93
C SER A 97 -17.26 0.58 15.75
N LYS A 98 -17.36 0.40 17.07
CA LYS A 98 -16.33 0.77 18.04
C LYS A 98 -15.80 -0.46 18.77
N LYS A 99 -14.51 -0.46 19.08
CA LYS A 99 -13.89 -1.37 20.05
C LYS A 99 -14.32 -0.98 21.46
N GLN A 100 -14.13 -1.87 22.43
CA GLN A 100 -14.40 -1.59 23.85
C GLN A 100 -13.64 -0.34 24.36
N SER A 101 -12.50 -0.02 23.76
CA SER A 101 -11.72 1.20 24.06
C SER A 101 -12.35 2.51 23.54
N GLY A 102 -13.48 2.47 22.83
CA GLY A 102 -14.12 3.63 22.19
C GLY A 102 -13.50 4.04 20.84
N ALA A 103 -12.37 3.44 20.46
CA ALA A 103 -11.77 3.60 19.13
C ALA A 103 -12.63 2.92 18.05
N TYR A 104 -12.57 3.40 16.80
CA TYR A 104 -13.23 2.72 15.68
C TYR A 104 -12.66 1.32 15.47
N ALA A 105 -13.53 0.36 15.15
CA ALA A 105 -13.12 -1.01 14.84
C ALA A 105 -12.31 -1.06 13.54
N TRP A 106 -12.76 -0.31 12.53
CA TRP A 106 -12.05 -0.08 11.28
C TRP A 106 -11.02 1.03 11.42
N SER A 107 -9.75 0.67 11.26
CA SER A 107 -8.61 1.59 11.23
C SER A 107 -8.09 1.75 9.82
N ALA A 108 -7.63 2.95 9.47
CA ALA A 108 -6.95 3.16 8.20
C ALA A 108 -5.70 2.26 8.14
N ALA A 109 -5.50 1.63 6.99
CA ALA A 109 -4.51 0.59 6.81
C ALA A 109 -3.68 0.80 5.56
N LEU A 110 -2.42 0.37 5.63
CA LEU A 110 -1.51 0.32 4.50
C LEU A 110 -0.90 -1.08 4.39
N SER A 111 -0.57 -1.47 3.16
CA SER A 111 0.27 -2.62 2.83
C SER A 111 1.21 -2.22 1.71
N VAL A 112 2.52 -2.44 1.86
CA VAL A 112 3.52 -2.12 0.83
C VAL A 112 4.73 -3.02 0.99
N ARG A 113 5.25 -3.53 -0.12
CA ARG A 113 6.46 -4.34 -0.16
C ARG A 113 7.69 -3.43 -0.03
N CYS A 114 8.63 -3.89 0.78
CA CYS A 114 9.82 -3.13 1.15
C CYS A 114 11.07 -4.00 1.05
N ALA A 115 12.16 -3.48 0.50
CA ALA A 115 13.49 -4.06 0.67
C ALA A 115 14.08 -3.56 1.99
N ILE A 116 14.38 -4.48 2.91
CA ILE A 116 14.81 -4.19 4.28
C ILE A 116 16.32 -4.38 4.50
N GLY A 117 17.09 -4.53 3.42
CA GLY A 117 18.52 -4.81 3.44
C GLY A 117 18.85 -6.30 3.34
N GLY A 118 20.13 -6.64 3.17
CA GLY A 118 20.61 -8.03 3.12
C GLY A 118 20.06 -8.87 1.97
N GLY A 119 19.54 -8.25 0.91
CA GLY A 119 18.85 -8.94 -0.19
C GLY A 119 17.45 -9.46 0.18
N GLN A 120 16.89 -9.03 1.32
CA GLN A 120 15.59 -9.48 1.80
C GLN A 120 14.50 -8.44 1.52
N ALA A 121 13.28 -8.93 1.33
CA ALA A 121 12.08 -8.11 1.24
C ALA A 121 11.05 -8.54 2.29
N ALA A 122 10.30 -7.56 2.78
CA ALA A 122 9.21 -7.74 3.74
C ALA A 122 8.04 -6.83 3.37
N THR A 123 6.82 -7.22 3.67
CA THR A 123 5.66 -6.34 3.50
C THR A 123 5.45 -5.54 4.77
N TRP A 124 5.58 -4.22 4.68
CA TRP A 124 5.09 -3.35 5.73
C TRP A 124 3.56 -3.32 5.68
N GLU A 125 2.93 -3.96 6.66
CA GLU A 125 1.47 -3.95 6.83
C GLU A 125 1.10 -3.36 8.18
N GLN A 126 0.22 -2.36 8.18
CA GLN A 126 -0.15 -1.68 9.41
C GLN A 126 -1.55 -1.11 9.37
N ALA A 127 -2.29 -1.29 10.48
CA ALA A 127 -3.57 -0.66 10.77
C ALA A 127 -3.56 0.01 12.17
N ALA A 128 -2.53 0.81 12.45
CA ALA A 128 -2.36 1.52 13.72
C ALA A 128 -2.11 3.00 13.49
N PHE A 129 -2.79 3.85 14.28
CA PHE A 129 -2.78 5.31 14.13
C PHE A 129 -1.38 5.90 13.98
N GLY A 130 -0.45 5.57 14.89
CA GLY A 130 0.86 6.21 14.90
C GLY A 130 1.72 5.91 13.67
N ALA A 131 1.64 4.69 13.14
CA ALA A 131 2.37 4.31 11.93
C ALA A 131 1.66 4.75 10.64
N TYR A 132 0.33 4.78 10.63
CA TYR A 132 -0.42 5.34 9.50
C TYR A 132 -0.23 6.87 9.38
N ASP A 133 -0.14 7.59 10.51
CA ASP A 133 0.19 9.02 10.52
C ASP A 133 1.60 9.29 9.99
N ALA A 134 2.58 8.47 10.41
CA ALA A 134 3.94 8.53 9.87
C ALA A 134 3.97 8.29 8.35
N PHE A 135 3.26 7.27 7.87
CA PHE A 135 3.12 7.03 6.44
C PHE A 135 2.43 8.19 5.72
N SER A 136 1.39 8.79 6.31
CA SER A 136 0.68 9.93 5.73
C SER A 136 1.56 11.18 5.59
N LYS A 137 2.56 11.35 6.46
CA LYS A 137 3.58 12.41 6.31
C LYS A 137 4.61 12.03 5.23
N LEU A 138 5.04 10.78 5.20
CA LEU A 138 5.96 10.26 4.19
C LEU A 138 5.36 10.34 2.77
N SER A 139 4.09 9.98 2.60
CA SER A 139 3.41 10.00 1.31
C SER A 139 3.35 11.40 0.70
N LYS A 140 3.26 12.46 1.52
CA LYS A 140 3.37 13.85 1.07
C LYS A 140 4.77 14.18 0.57
N GLN A 141 5.83 13.70 1.24
CA GLN A 141 7.21 13.86 0.76
C GLN A 141 7.40 13.15 -0.58
N ILE A 142 6.93 11.90 -0.67
CA ILE A 142 6.96 11.11 -1.91
C ILE A 142 6.23 11.84 -3.04
N ALA A 143 5.00 12.30 -2.81
CA ALA A 143 4.21 13.00 -3.81
C ALA A 143 4.87 14.30 -4.29
N ALA A 144 5.53 15.05 -3.38
CA ALA A 144 6.24 16.27 -3.73
C ALA A 144 7.49 16.02 -4.60
N GLU A 145 8.18 14.90 -4.38
CA GLU A 145 9.42 14.56 -5.11
C GLU A 145 9.19 13.67 -6.35
N TRP A 146 8.01 13.06 -6.47
CA TRP A 146 7.72 12.03 -7.48
C TRP A 146 7.98 12.50 -8.92
N ALA A 147 7.45 13.65 -9.30
CA ALA A 147 7.52 14.14 -10.68
C ALA A 147 8.96 14.39 -11.16
N GLU A 148 9.84 14.83 -10.25
CA GLU A 148 11.23 15.18 -10.58
C GLU A 148 12.18 14.00 -10.43
N LYS A 149 12.00 13.17 -9.38
CA LYS A 149 13.01 12.20 -8.96
C LYS A 149 12.67 10.74 -9.23
N SER A 150 11.40 10.39 -9.48
CA SER A 150 11.01 8.98 -9.67
C SER A 150 11.38 8.41 -11.04
N GLU A 151 11.79 9.27 -12.00
CA GLU A 151 11.92 8.89 -13.41
C GLU A 151 10.68 8.15 -13.95
N ASN A 152 9.49 8.72 -13.70
CA ASN A 152 8.20 8.10 -14.02
C ASN A 152 7.99 6.73 -13.37
N GLY A 153 8.39 6.59 -12.11
CA GLY A 153 8.24 5.36 -11.31
C GLY A 153 9.33 4.31 -11.52
N ARG A 154 10.37 4.59 -12.31
CA ARG A 154 11.53 3.67 -12.47
C ARG A 154 12.41 3.61 -11.23
N LEU A 155 12.46 4.70 -10.47
CA LEU A 155 13.17 4.79 -9.19
C LEU A 155 12.17 4.72 -8.04
N LEU A 156 12.56 4.00 -6.99
CA LEU A 156 11.82 3.82 -5.76
C LEU A 156 12.42 4.65 -4.63
N PRO A 157 11.60 5.16 -3.69
CA PRO A 157 12.11 5.91 -2.56
C PRO A 157 12.85 4.99 -1.58
N LEU A 158 14.10 5.33 -1.28
CA LEU A 158 14.86 4.85 -0.14
C LEU A 158 14.51 5.71 1.08
N VAL A 159 13.97 5.08 2.11
CA VAL A 159 13.40 5.75 3.28
C VAL A 159 14.19 5.39 4.53
N LYS A 160 14.49 6.39 5.37
CA LYS A 160 15.10 6.18 6.70
C LYS A 160 14.19 6.66 7.82
N GLN A 161 14.32 6.02 8.98
CA GLN A 161 13.75 6.51 10.23
C GLN A 161 14.75 7.46 10.87
N THR A 162 14.39 8.74 10.95
CA THR A 162 15.25 9.81 11.48
C THR A 162 14.94 10.16 12.93
N GLY A 163 13.82 9.67 13.46
CA GLY A 163 13.40 9.94 14.83
C GLY A 163 12.09 9.27 15.19
N VAL A 164 11.56 9.63 16.36
CA VAL A 164 10.25 9.20 16.84
C VAL A 164 9.56 10.37 17.53
N GLU A 165 8.37 10.72 17.06
CA GLU A 165 7.50 11.72 17.68
C GLU A 165 6.54 11.03 18.65
N SER A 166 6.41 11.54 19.87
CA SER A 166 5.47 11.01 20.87
C SER A 166 4.27 11.94 21.00
N GLN A 167 3.06 11.39 20.89
CA GLN A 167 1.81 12.10 21.09
C GLN A 167 1.01 11.44 22.21
N THR A 168 0.67 12.20 23.25
CA THR A 168 -0.25 11.74 24.29
C THR A 168 -1.69 11.90 23.79
N LEU A 169 -2.43 10.78 23.76
CA LEU A 169 -3.85 10.71 23.45
C LEU A 169 -4.62 10.34 24.71
N GLN A 170 -5.94 10.54 24.70
CA GLN A 170 -6.81 10.11 25.79
C GLN A 170 -6.75 8.58 26.02
N SER A 171 -6.49 7.81 24.95
CA SER A 171 -6.34 6.35 24.99
C SER A 171 -4.90 5.87 25.31
N GLY A 172 -3.97 6.77 25.59
CA GLY A 172 -2.57 6.48 25.91
C GLY A 172 -1.58 7.18 24.98
N THR A 173 -0.29 6.85 25.09
CA THR A 173 0.75 7.43 24.25
C THR A 173 0.84 6.71 22.91
N SER A 174 0.93 7.49 21.83
CA SER A 174 1.24 7.04 20.48
C SER A 174 2.63 7.53 20.09
N ASN A 175 3.56 6.61 19.91
CA ASN A 175 4.90 6.85 19.36
C ASN A 175 4.86 6.62 17.84
N LYS A 176 5.27 7.64 17.08
CA LYS A 176 5.19 7.69 15.62
C LYS A 176 6.60 7.73 15.04
N PRO A 177 6.99 6.80 14.15
CA PRO A 177 8.30 6.90 13.51
C PRO A 177 8.32 8.12 12.59
N VAL A 178 9.42 8.88 12.61
CA VAL A 178 9.66 9.95 11.62
C VAL A 178 10.38 9.33 10.44
N LEU A 179 9.70 9.26 9.30
CA LEU A 179 10.22 8.67 8.08
C LEU A 179 10.56 9.76 7.06
N THR A 180 11.71 9.61 6.42
CA THR A 180 12.24 10.60 5.47
C THR A 180 12.74 9.90 4.21
N VAL A 181 12.37 10.41 3.03
CA VAL A 181 12.97 9.99 1.76
C VAL A 181 14.40 10.54 1.72
N VAL A 182 15.39 9.65 1.64
CA VAL A 182 16.81 10.05 1.60
C VAL A 182 17.42 9.96 0.21
N GLN A 183 16.86 9.09 -0.65
CA GLN A 183 17.33 8.89 -2.01
C GLN A 183 16.23 8.23 -2.85
N TRP A 184 16.34 8.33 -4.17
CA TRP A 184 15.57 7.53 -5.14
C TRP A 184 16.53 6.55 -5.80
N VAL A 185 16.23 5.26 -5.73
CA VAL A 185 17.12 4.17 -6.15
C VAL A 185 16.43 3.23 -7.13
N PRO A 186 17.16 2.55 -8.04
CA PRO A 186 16.58 1.52 -8.88
C PRO A 186 15.92 0.43 -8.04
N ARG A 187 14.86 -0.21 -8.57
CA ARG A 187 14.20 -1.35 -7.91
C ARG A 187 15.22 -2.45 -7.58
N PRO A 188 15.45 -2.77 -6.29
CA PRO A 188 16.32 -3.86 -5.88
C PRO A 188 15.82 -5.22 -6.40
N ASP A 189 16.75 -6.15 -6.63
CA ASP A 189 16.42 -7.47 -7.20
C ASP A 189 15.41 -8.25 -6.34
N CYS A 190 15.50 -8.14 -5.00
CA CYS A 190 14.56 -8.78 -4.08
C CYS A 190 13.11 -8.29 -4.17
N LEU A 191 12.84 -7.24 -4.96
CA LEU A 191 11.51 -6.73 -5.27
C LEU A 191 11.06 -7.06 -6.71
N LYS A 192 11.95 -7.58 -7.57
CA LYS A 192 11.64 -7.87 -8.98
C LYS A 192 10.84 -9.17 -9.15
N ASP A 193 11.08 -10.16 -8.30
CA ASP A 193 10.36 -11.44 -8.33
C ASP A 193 8.87 -11.30 -7.96
N ASP A 194 8.44 -10.11 -7.49
CA ASP A 194 7.16 -9.89 -6.83
C ASP A 194 6.32 -8.72 -7.37
N ALA A 195 6.71 -8.03 -8.45
CA ALA A 195 5.98 -6.85 -8.92
C ALA A 195 4.65 -7.20 -9.64
N PRO A 196 3.46 -6.87 -9.10
CA PRO A 196 2.24 -6.89 -9.89
C PRO A 196 2.23 -5.73 -10.88
N VAL A 197 1.79 -5.98 -12.12
CA VAL A 197 1.56 -4.93 -13.11
C VAL A 197 0.33 -4.12 -12.67
N ILE A 198 0.53 -2.90 -12.17
CA ILE A 198 -0.57 -1.95 -12.02
C ILE A 198 -0.91 -1.42 -13.42
N ALA A 199 -2.16 -1.60 -13.85
CA ALA A 199 -2.69 -0.87 -14.99
C ALA A 199 -2.82 0.62 -14.61
N THR A 200 -1.76 1.40 -14.83
CA THR A 200 -1.88 2.85 -14.92
C THR A 200 -2.76 3.15 -16.12
N ALA A 201 -3.92 3.76 -15.87
CA ALA A 201 -4.78 4.29 -16.91
C ALA A 201 -3.93 5.08 -17.91
N GLN A 202 -3.96 4.66 -19.17
CA GLN A 202 -3.26 5.34 -20.26
C GLN A 202 -3.70 6.80 -20.28
N ALA A 203 -2.71 7.70 -20.29
CA ALA A 203 -2.91 9.06 -20.71
C ALA A 203 -3.49 9.04 -22.12
N GLU A 204 -4.70 9.56 -22.29
CA GLU A 204 -5.28 9.83 -23.59
C GLU A 204 -4.35 10.77 -24.35
N THR A 205 -3.68 10.24 -25.36
CA THR A 205 -2.99 11.02 -26.37
C THR A 205 -4.04 11.79 -27.18
N THR A 206 -4.28 13.05 -26.82
CA THR A 206 -4.96 14.00 -27.69
C THR A 206 -4.05 14.29 -28.88
N THR A 207 -4.29 13.58 -29.98
CA THR A 207 -3.69 13.90 -31.28
C THR A 207 -4.45 15.11 -31.87
N PRO A 208 -3.77 16.14 -32.41
CA PRO A 208 -4.43 17.35 -32.90
C PRO A 208 -5.02 17.13 -34.30
N ALA A 209 -6.30 17.48 -34.49
CA ALA A 209 -6.90 17.55 -35.82
C ALA A 209 -7.10 19.03 -36.21
N ALA A 210 -6.16 19.53 -37.02
CA ALA A 210 -6.34 20.76 -37.77
C ALA A 210 -7.04 20.48 -39.12
N ALA A 211 -8.14 21.20 -39.33
CA ALA A 211 -8.59 21.86 -40.55
C ALA A 211 -8.93 21.10 -41.86
N THR A 212 -10.10 21.52 -42.39
CA THR A 212 -10.50 21.71 -43.81
C THR A 212 -10.80 20.49 -44.68
N ALA A 213 -12.05 20.34 -45.13
CA ALA A 213 -12.60 21.02 -46.32
C ALA A 213 -13.89 20.34 -46.85
N SER A 214 -14.85 21.20 -47.17
CA SER A 214 -16.06 21.02 -47.99
C SER A 214 -15.91 20.13 -49.23
N ALA A 215 -16.96 19.33 -49.54
CA ALA A 215 -17.59 19.27 -50.87
C ALA A 215 -18.84 18.34 -50.88
N ALA A 216 -20.02 18.93 -51.14
CA ALA A 216 -21.10 18.30 -51.92
C ALA A 216 -20.73 18.41 -53.42
N PRO A 217 -21.41 17.79 -54.43
CA PRO A 217 -22.84 17.42 -54.46
C PRO A 217 -23.26 16.18 -55.32
N ALA A 218 -24.60 16.00 -55.38
CA ALA A 218 -25.44 15.60 -56.53
C ALA A 218 -25.70 14.11 -56.87
N ASP A 219 -26.98 13.76 -56.67
CA ASP A 219 -27.94 13.10 -57.59
C ASP A 219 -27.63 11.75 -58.26
N THR A 220 -28.51 10.76 -58.07
CA THR A 220 -29.67 10.44 -58.96
C THR A 220 -30.17 9.00 -58.70
N ARG A 221 -31.48 8.81 -58.44
CA ARG A 221 -32.42 7.83 -59.06
C ARG A 221 -33.54 7.34 -58.12
N ILE A 222 -34.76 7.74 -58.48
CA ILE A 222 -36.11 7.16 -58.21
C ILE A 222 -36.23 5.84 -59.04
N PRO A 223 -37.02 4.78 -58.72
CA PRO A 223 -38.48 4.76 -58.41
C PRO A 223 -38.89 3.67 -57.37
N GLU A 224 -40.13 3.29 -57.04
CA GLU A 224 -41.54 3.60 -57.33
C GLU A 224 -42.38 2.93 -56.20
N ASP A 225 -43.69 3.20 -56.15
CA ASP A 225 -44.77 2.45 -55.46
C ASP A 225 -44.94 2.64 -53.93
N ALA A 226 -46.01 3.34 -53.51
CA ALA A 226 -47.38 2.83 -53.21
C ALA A 226 -47.49 2.56 -51.69
N GLU A 227 -48.51 2.93 -50.91
CA GLU A 227 -49.94 3.11 -51.14
C GLU A 227 -50.53 3.76 -49.86
N PHE A 228 -51.62 4.53 -50.03
CA PHE A 228 -52.57 5.12 -49.05
C PHE A 228 -52.12 6.18 -48.03
#